data_AF-A0A933VNY6-F1
#
_entry.id   AF-A0A933VNY6-F1
#
_cell.length_a   1.000
_cell.length_b   1.000
_cell.length_c   1.000
_cell.angle_alpha   90.00
_cell.angle_beta   90.00
_cell.angle_gamma   90.00
#
_symmetry.space_group_name_H-M   'P 1'
#
loop_
_entity.id
_entity.type
_entity.pdbx_description
1 polymer ?
#
loop_
_entity_poly.entity_id
_entity_poly.type
_entity_poly.pdbx_seq_one_letter_code
_entity_poly.pdbx_strand_id
1 'polypeptide(L)'
;RCSGPAALLAAVLMCAGSCLVLVASSAFSETPYIVASLATLVVLQRGVGPRRCAAAGALAAAGFLTRYAGASLVVAGAAVVVLSVRERSRRERRRCLTGYGLGAALPAVAWIVHNVAVSGRPLGPRFEGGTAESWSVLLRRPFRALGDVLIGDGRSIDAAMAVGVVAVATLVIACLVWDARGTLDPVRVGVLVFAAANFVLPVVARLLTASDISSRVMSPMLIQLVYIAAVADDAVIRSRPGRAVLVAAVALWAWQGVAMAGDVPGYASSGDRSLYSPQLYDAVDTLSVDTQVLTNNPWGVWWQNRREPTLFAFTRPRAGNSHYPIGGDRLLDLACTRPTVLAWFSSLRNAGDGPDERRPDLVQIVRLDVQQSVEGGVLYEVLPRDLDACVTVR
;
A
#
# COMPACT_ATOMS: atom_id res chain seq x y z
N ARG A 1 -18.43 4.77 -29.90
CA ARG A 1 -19.50 3.80 -29.56
C ARG A 1 -18.83 2.59 -28.93
N CYS A 2 -19.11 2.40 -27.64
CA CYS A 2 -18.81 1.32 -26.69
C CYS A 2 -17.64 0.34 -26.91
N SER A 3 -16.45 0.77 -26.49
CA SER A 3 -15.38 -0.08 -25.94
C SER A 3 -15.66 -0.58 -24.49
N GLY A 4 -16.86 -0.31 -23.96
CA GLY A 4 -17.25 -0.58 -22.58
C GLY A 4 -17.14 -2.05 -22.12
N PRO A 5 -17.60 -3.05 -22.89
CA PRO A 5 -17.51 -4.46 -22.47
C PRO A 5 -16.08 -4.99 -22.42
N ALA A 6 -15.23 -4.58 -23.38
CA ALA A 6 -13.83 -4.99 -23.43
C ALA A 6 -13.01 -4.32 -22.31
N ALA A 7 -13.27 -3.04 -22.03
CA ALA A 7 -12.66 -2.34 -20.91
C ALA A 7 -13.11 -2.91 -19.55
N LEU A 8 -14.37 -3.31 -19.42
CA LEU A 8 -14.90 -3.97 -18.22
C LEU A 8 -14.31 -5.36 -18.05
N LEU A 9 -14.23 -6.17 -19.11
CA LEU A 9 -13.61 -7.49 -19.08
C LEU A 9 -12.11 -7.39 -18.75
N ALA A 10 -11.41 -6.43 -19.32
CA ALA A 10 -10.03 -6.15 -18.98
C ALA A 10 -9.90 -5.76 -17.50
N ALA A 11 -10.77 -4.88 -16.98
CA ALA A 11 -10.81 -4.51 -15.57
C ALA A 11 -11.17 -5.69 -14.63
N VAL A 12 -11.98 -6.66 -15.08
CA VAL A 12 -12.29 -7.88 -14.31
C VAL A 12 -11.11 -8.84 -14.31
N LEU A 13 -10.48 -9.07 -15.47
CA LEU A 13 -9.27 -9.88 -15.60
C LEU A 13 -8.10 -9.28 -14.82
N MET A 14 -8.14 -7.95 -14.59
CA MET A 14 -7.24 -7.29 -13.66
C MET A 14 -7.36 -7.71 -12.22
N CYS A 15 -8.57 -7.88 -11.73
CA CYS A 15 -8.77 -8.38 -10.37
C CYS A 15 -8.15 -9.77 -10.16
N ALA A 16 -7.86 -10.52 -11.24
CA ALA A 16 -7.22 -11.83 -11.19
C ALA A 16 -5.68 -11.79 -11.30
N GLY A 17 -5.06 -10.62 -11.47
CA GLY A 17 -3.61 -10.49 -11.58
C GLY A 17 -2.88 -10.82 -10.28
N SER A 18 -1.70 -11.42 -10.38
CA SER A 18 -0.91 -11.91 -9.24
C SER A 18 -0.61 -10.88 -8.16
N CYS A 19 -0.26 -9.65 -8.55
CA CYS A 19 -0.05 -8.56 -7.61
C CYS A 19 -1.34 -8.22 -6.84
N LEU A 20 -2.50 -8.25 -7.49
CA LEU A 20 -3.76 -7.96 -6.82
C LEU A 20 -4.22 -9.12 -5.92
N VAL A 21 -3.92 -10.37 -6.28
CA VAL A 21 -4.14 -11.53 -5.40
C VAL A 21 -3.26 -11.46 -4.16
N LEU A 22 -1.94 -11.22 -4.32
CA LEU A 22 -0.98 -11.08 -3.22
C LEU A 22 -1.33 -9.91 -2.30
N VAL A 23 -1.72 -8.79 -2.91
CA VAL A 23 -2.04 -7.61 -2.13
C VAL A 23 -3.40 -7.75 -1.47
N ALA A 24 -4.41 -8.35 -2.12
CA ALA A 24 -5.70 -8.62 -1.49
C ALA A 24 -5.60 -9.62 -0.32
N SER A 25 -4.67 -10.56 -0.37
CA SER A 25 -4.43 -11.50 0.73
C SER A 25 -3.73 -10.86 1.93
N SER A 26 -2.94 -9.81 1.72
CA SER A 26 -2.21 -9.10 2.78
C SER A 26 -2.93 -7.87 3.31
N ALA A 27 -3.76 -7.23 2.48
CA ALA A 27 -4.58 -6.09 2.86
C ALA A 27 -5.85 -6.01 2.02
N PHE A 28 -6.99 -5.94 2.69
CA PHE A 28 -8.29 -5.87 2.02
C PHE A 28 -8.61 -4.48 1.43
N SER A 29 -7.67 -3.53 1.46
CA SER A 29 -7.87 -2.13 1.03
C SER A 29 -7.89 -1.94 -0.49
N GLU A 30 -7.35 -2.88 -1.25
CA GLU A 30 -7.08 -2.72 -2.68
C GLU A 30 -8.32 -2.98 -3.53
N THR A 31 -9.11 -4.00 -3.19
CA THR A 31 -10.41 -4.28 -3.81
C THR A 31 -11.36 -3.09 -3.72
N PRO A 32 -11.67 -2.51 -2.53
CA PRO A 32 -12.54 -1.34 -2.45
C PRO A 32 -11.94 -0.11 -3.13
N TYR A 33 -10.60 0.05 -3.14
CA TYR A 33 -9.93 1.10 -3.90
C TYR A 33 -10.16 0.98 -5.42
N ILE A 34 -10.01 -0.23 -5.98
CA ILE A 34 -10.25 -0.49 -7.41
C ILE A 34 -11.71 -0.21 -7.75
N VAL A 35 -12.64 -0.70 -6.94
CA VAL A 35 -14.08 -0.45 -7.12
C VAL A 35 -14.38 1.04 -7.13
N ALA A 36 -13.85 1.81 -6.17
CA ALA A 36 -14.01 3.25 -6.12
C ALA A 36 -13.41 3.96 -7.35
N SER A 37 -12.25 3.50 -7.81
CA SER A 37 -11.57 4.03 -9.01
C SER A 37 -12.40 3.80 -10.28
N LEU A 38 -12.88 2.57 -10.49
CA LEU A 38 -13.71 2.20 -11.64
C LEU A 38 -15.06 2.93 -11.60
N ALA A 39 -15.71 2.99 -10.43
CA ALA A 39 -16.96 3.72 -10.24
C ALA A 39 -16.79 5.21 -10.57
N THR A 40 -15.69 5.83 -10.14
CA THR A 40 -15.36 7.23 -10.47
C THR A 40 -15.28 7.43 -11.98
N LEU A 41 -14.55 6.55 -12.69
CA LEU A 41 -14.43 6.61 -14.16
C LEU A 41 -15.80 6.45 -14.84
N VAL A 42 -16.60 5.47 -14.43
CA VAL A 42 -17.94 5.22 -15.00
C VAL A 42 -18.87 6.43 -14.81
N VAL A 43 -18.84 7.06 -13.63
CA VAL A 43 -19.65 8.24 -13.34
C VAL A 43 -19.24 9.41 -14.25
N LEU A 44 -17.94 9.65 -14.41
CA LEU A 44 -17.43 10.74 -15.24
C LEU A 44 -17.66 10.49 -16.74
N GLN A 45 -17.59 9.24 -17.21
CA GLN A 45 -17.87 8.87 -18.60
C GLN A 45 -19.34 9.08 -19.02
N ARG A 46 -20.29 8.96 -18.08
CA ARG A 46 -21.72 9.22 -18.34
C ARG A 46 -22.06 10.72 -18.49
N GLY A 47 -21.05 11.58 -18.46
CA GLY A 47 -21.15 13.02 -18.66
C GLY A 47 -21.13 13.80 -17.35
N VAL A 48 -20.60 15.02 -17.42
CA VAL A 48 -20.40 15.91 -16.26
C VAL A 48 -21.62 16.78 -15.98
N GLY A 49 -22.10 16.72 -14.74
CA GLY A 49 -23.14 17.59 -14.20
C GLY A 49 -22.99 17.68 -12.68
N PRO A 50 -23.56 18.69 -12.00
CA PRO A 50 -23.21 19.00 -10.60
C PRO A 50 -23.34 17.80 -9.65
N ARG A 51 -24.44 17.05 -9.75
CA ARG A 51 -24.67 15.84 -8.93
C ARG A 51 -23.66 14.73 -9.22
N ARG A 52 -23.31 14.52 -10.50
CA ARG A 52 -22.33 13.49 -10.90
C ARG A 52 -20.91 13.89 -10.53
N CYS A 53 -20.57 15.17 -10.65
CA CYS A 53 -19.28 15.69 -10.18
C CYS A 53 -19.14 15.51 -8.67
N ALA A 54 -20.17 15.80 -7.88
CA ALA A 54 -20.17 15.53 -6.44
C ALA A 54 -20.04 14.03 -6.13
N ALA A 55 -20.79 13.16 -6.81
CA ALA A 55 -20.68 11.71 -6.65
C ALA A 55 -19.28 11.19 -7.02
N ALA A 56 -18.69 11.67 -8.13
CA ALA A 56 -17.33 11.32 -8.51
C ALA A 56 -16.29 11.82 -7.50
N GLY A 57 -16.48 13.01 -6.93
CA GLY A 57 -15.64 13.52 -5.85
C GLY A 57 -15.71 12.64 -4.61
N ALA A 58 -16.92 12.26 -4.19
CA ALA A 58 -17.13 11.37 -3.04
C ALA A 58 -16.54 9.97 -3.26
N LEU A 59 -16.66 9.40 -4.47
CA LEU A 59 -16.02 8.13 -4.82
C LEU A 59 -14.49 8.24 -4.84
N ALA A 60 -13.93 9.33 -5.35
CA ALA A 60 -12.50 9.57 -5.28
C ALA A 60 -12.02 9.72 -3.82
N ALA A 61 -12.79 10.39 -2.97
CA ALA A 61 -12.54 10.48 -1.53
C ALA A 61 -12.56 9.09 -0.88
N ALA A 62 -13.55 8.25 -1.21
CA ALA A 62 -13.63 6.88 -0.72
C ALA A 62 -12.39 6.08 -1.13
N GLY A 63 -11.92 6.23 -2.38
CA GLY A 63 -10.66 5.64 -2.84
C GLY A 63 -9.44 6.16 -2.06
N PHE A 64 -9.40 7.45 -1.72
CA PHE A 64 -8.36 8.01 -0.87
C PHE A 64 -8.40 7.48 0.58
N LEU A 65 -9.60 7.33 1.14
CA LEU A 65 -9.78 6.84 2.51
C LEU A 65 -9.50 5.34 2.64
N THR A 66 -9.77 4.55 1.61
CA THR A 66 -9.35 3.14 1.58
C THR A 66 -7.84 3.05 1.41
N ARG A 67 -7.24 3.98 0.65
CA ARG A 67 -5.81 3.97 0.35
C ARG A 67 -5.31 5.37 0.03
N TYR A 68 -4.26 5.83 0.74
CA TYR A 68 -3.66 7.15 0.47
C TYR A 68 -3.17 7.32 -0.99
N ALA A 69 -2.87 6.23 -1.70
CA ALA A 69 -2.60 6.25 -3.14
C ALA A 69 -3.76 6.86 -3.95
N GLY A 70 -5.01 6.79 -3.46
CA GLY A 70 -6.18 7.42 -4.07
C GLY A 70 -6.16 8.94 -4.11
N ALA A 71 -5.16 9.60 -3.53
CA ALA A 71 -4.88 11.00 -3.84
C ALA A 71 -4.68 11.21 -5.36
N SER A 72 -4.06 10.25 -6.06
CA SER A 72 -3.91 10.31 -7.52
C SER A 72 -5.26 10.25 -8.24
N LEU A 73 -6.23 9.50 -7.71
CA LEU A 73 -7.60 9.42 -8.24
C LEU A 73 -8.34 10.75 -8.07
N VAL A 74 -8.14 11.45 -6.95
CA VAL A 74 -8.69 12.80 -6.72
C VAL A 74 -8.12 13.80 -7.73
N VAL A 75 -6.81 13.78 -7.96
CA VAL A 75 -6.16 14.67 -8.94
C VAL A 75 -6.64 14.37 -10.36
N ALA A 76 -6.71 13.09 -10.73
CA ALA A 76 -7.17 12.65 -12.04
C ALA A 76 -8.64 13.03 -12.28
N GLY A 77 -9.53 12.75 -11.32
CA GLY A 77 -10.94 13.11 -11.43
C GLY A 77 -11.15 14.62 -11.55
N ALA A 78 -10.38 15.42 -10.80
CA ALA A 78 -10.41 16.88 -10.93
C ALA A 78 -10.05 17.33 -12.35
N ALA A 79 -8.99 16.76 -12.94
CA ALA A 79 -8.58 17.08 -14.31
C ALA A 79 -9.68 16.74 -15.33
N VAL A 80 -10.29 15.55 -15.23
CA VAL A 80 -11.41 15.15 -16.11
C VAL A 80 -12.56 16.15 -15.98
N VAL A 81 -12.94 16.52 -14.76
CA VAL A 81 -14.04 17.48 -14.53
C VAL A 81 -13.71 18.82 -15.15
N VAL A 82 -12.54 19.40 -14.84
CA VAL A 82 -12.10 20.72 -15.34
C VAL A 82 -12.17 20.79 -16.87
N LEU A 83 -11.65 19.78 -17.55
CA LEU A 83 -11.64 19.73 -19.01
C LEU A 83 -13.05 19.56 -19.58
N SER A 84 -13.85 18.67 -18.98
CA SER A 84 -15.21 18.36 -19.47
C SER A 84 -16.21 19.51 -19.31
N VAL A 85 -15.94 20.47 -18.41
CA VAL A 85 -16.80 21.65 -18.20
C VAL A 85 -16.23 22.94 -18.79
N ARG A 86 -15.11 22.89 -19.52
CA ARG A 86 -14.42 24.08 -20.04
C ARG A 86 -15.31 24.92 -20.97
N GLU A 87 -16.10 24.24 -21.81
CA GLU A 87 -17.01 24.85 -22.80
C GLU A 87 -18.43 25.11 -22.25
N ARG A 88 -18.70 24.74 -20.98
CA ARG A 88 -20.00 24.95 -20.35
C ARG A 88 -20.18 26.38 -19.85
N SER A 89 -21.42 26.75 -19.53
CA SER A 89 -21.70 28.05 -18.93
C SER A 89 -20.92 28.25 -17.62
N ARG A 90 -20.52 29.50 -17.30
CA ARG A 90 -19.76 29.81 -16.07
C ARG A 90 -20.43 29.28 -14.80
N ARG A 91 -21.77 29.30 -14.76
CA ARG A 91 -22.58 28.82 -13.63
C ARG A 91 -22.50 27.30 -13.47
N GLU A 92 -22.65 26.55 -14.56
CA GLU A 92 -22.53 25.08 -14.53
C GLU A 92 -21.11 24.65 -14.19
N ARG A 93 -20.10 25.30 -14.79
CA ARG A 93 -18.69 25.06 -14.48
C ARG A 93 -18.42 25.21 -12.99
N ARG A 94 -18.84 26.33 -12.37
CA ARG A 94 -18.68 26.54 -10.92
C ARG A 94 -19.39 25.45 -10.12
N ARG A 95 -20.63 25.11 -10.44
CA ARG A 95 -21.39 24.06 -9.73
C ARG A 95 -20.73 22.68 -9.81
N CYS A 96 -20.19 22.31 -10.97
CA CYS A 96 -19.48 21.05 -11.14
C CYS A 96 -18.16 21.02 -10.37
N LEU A 97 -17.35 22.09 -10.47
CA LEU A 97 -16.07 22.19 -9.77
C LEU A 97 -16.26 22.23 -8.25
N THR A 98 -17.21 23.02 -7.75
CA THR A 98 -17.57 23.06 -6.33
C THR A 98 -18.13 21.72 -5.87
N GLY A 99 -19.01 21.08 -6.66
CA GLY A 99 -19.56 19.77 -6.34
C GLY A 99 -18.47 18.71 -6.19
N TYR A 100 -17.57 18.60 -7.17
CA TYR A 100 -16.43 17.68 -7.11
C TYR A 100 -15.50 18.01 -5.94
N GLY A 101 -15.12 19.28 -5.80
CA GLY A 101 -14.21 19.74 -4.75
C GLY A 101 -14.74 19.46 -3.35
N LEU A 102 -16.00 19.75 -3.08
CA LEU A 102 -16.62 19.44 -1.78
C LEU A 102 -16.76 17.93 -1.56
N GLY A 103 -17.18 17.18 -2.58
CA GLY A 103 -17.31 15.72 -2.49
C GLY A 103 -15.97 15.03 -2.19
N ALA A 104 -14.87 15.52 -2.77
CA ALA A 104 -13.53 14.99 -2.52
C ALA A 104 -12.92 15.47 -1.20
N ALA A 105 -13.03 16.78 -0.91
CA ALA A 105 -12.32 17.40 0.20
C ALA A 105 -12.96 17.10 1.56
N LEU A 106 -14.31 17.11 1.68
CA LEU A 106 -14.96 16.98 2.98
C LEU A 106 -14.59 15.66 3.70
N PRO A 107 -14.67 14.47 3.06
CA PRO A 107 -14.29 13.23 3.75
C PRO A 107 -12.79 13.17 4.05
N ALA A 108 -11.94 13.62 3.13
CA ALA A 108 -10.49 13.62 3.30
C ALA A 108 -10.05 14.54 4.46
N VAL A 109 -10.59 15.76 4.51
CA VAL A 109 -10.30 16.73 5.59
C VAL A 109 -10.83 16.23 6.92
N ALA A 110 -12.05 15.69 6.97
CA ALA A 110 -12.61 15.13 8.21
C ALA A 110 -11.71 14.01 8.77
N TRP A 111 -11.20 13.13 7.90
CA TRP A 111 -10.26 12.08 8.30
C TRP A 111 -8.91 12.63 8.77
N ILE A 112 -8.36 13.63 8.07
CA ILE A 112 -7.11 14.28 8.48
C ILE A 112 -7.27 14.94 9.85
N VAL A 113 -8.36 15.66 10.08
CA VAL A 113 -8.66 16.29 11.38
C VAL A 113 -8.78 15.24 12.47
N HIS A 114 -9.47 14.12 12.20
CA HIS A 114 -9.53 12.99 13.13
C HIS A 114 -8.14 12.44 13.46
N ASN A 115 -7.28 12.19 12.46
CA ASN A 115 -5.93 11.68 12.69
C ASN A 115 -5.07 12.67 13.50
N VAL A 116 -5.18 13.97 13.23
CA VAL A 116 -4.49 15.00 14.02
C VAL A 116 -4.98 15.00 15.46
N ALA A 117 -6.30 14.90 15.67
CA ALA A 117 -6.87 14.89 17.02
C ALA A 117 -6.45 13.64 17.82
N VAL A 118 -6.34 12.47 17.18
CA VAL A 118 -6.00 11.21 17.86
C VAL A 118 -4.49 11.01 18.02
N SER A 119 -3.70 11.40 17.02
CA SER A 119 -2.27 11.03 16.94
C SER A 119 -1.31 12.22 16.80
N GLY A 120 -1.83 13.44 16.70
CA GLY A 120 -1.03 14.64 16.40
C GLY A 120 -0.51 14.69 14.95
N ARG A 121 -0.84 13.70 14.11
CA ARG A 121 -0.29 13.55 12.74
C ARG A 121 -1.43 13.44 11.72
N PRO A 122 -1.35 14.14 10.56
CA PRO A 122 -2.45 14.18 9.58
C PRO A 122 -2.73 12.85 8.88
N LEU A 123 -1.72 11.98 8.75
CA LEU A 123 -1.83 10.68 8.07
C LEU A 123 -1.72 9.51 9.05
N GLY A 124 -1.87 9.79 10.35
CA GLY A 124 -1.73 8.82 11.43
C GLY A 124 -0.29 8.60 11.90
N PRO A 125 -0.07 7.67 12.84
CA PRO A 125 1.25 7.31 13.35
C PRO A 125 2.14 6.76 12.22
N ARG A 126 3.17 7.53 11.85
CA ARG A 126 4.19 7.13 10.87
C ARG A 126 5.54 7.53 11.36
N PHE A 127 6.52 6.63 11.32
CA PHE A 127 7.88 7.01 11.66
C PHE A 127 8.41 8.02 10.65
N GLU A 128 8.69 9.23 11.14
CA GLU A 128 9.40 10.25 10.37
C GLU A 128 10.79 9.73 10.01
N GLY A 129 11.12 9.89 8.74
CA GLY A 129 12.40 9.53 8.20
C GLY A 129 12.51 10.19 6.85
N GLY A 130 12.63 11.53 6.84
CA GLY A 130 13.00 12.24 5.63
C GLY A 130 14.22 11.52 5.06
N THR A 131 14.06 10.89 3.90
CA THR A 131 15.10 9.98 3.45
C THR A 131 16.30 10.82 3.05
N ALA A 132 17.45 10.61 3.68
CA ALA A 132 18.75 11.00 3.13
C ALA A 132 19.12 10.20 1.85
N GLU A 133 18.13 9.55 1.22
CA GLU A 133 18.27 8.84 -0.03
C GLU A 133 18.57 9.85 -1.14
N SER A 134 19.50 9.52 -2.01
CA SER A 134 19.78 10.32 -3.19
C SER A 134 18.56 10.37 -4.11
N TRP A 135 18.42 11.47 -4.86
CA TRP A 135 17.41 11.61 -5.91
C TRP A 135 17.41 10.44 -6.91
N SER A 136 18.59 9.91 -7.22
CA SER A 136 18.73 8.74 -8.09
C SER A 136 18.04 7.49 -7.53
N VAL A 137 18.09 7.25 -6.22
CA VAL A 137 17.39 6.13 -5.57
C VAL A 137 15.89 6.37 -5.58
N LEU A 138 15.45 7.58 -5.22
CA LEU A 138 14.04 7.95 -5.18
C LEU A 138 13.35 7.81 -6.54
N LEU A 139 14.02 8.23 -7.62
CA LEU A 139 13.48 8.13 -8.97
C LEU A 139 13.49 6.70 -9.53
N ARG A 140 14.41 5.83 -9.11
CA ARG A 140 14.49 4.43 -9.58
C ARG A 140 13.44 3.52 -8.94
N ARG A 141 13.05 3.79 -7.69
CA ARG A 141 12.11 2.95 -6.94
C ARG A 141 10.74 2.78 -7.62
N PRO A 142 10.06 3.83 -8.13
CA PRO A 142 8.81 3.67 -8.85
C PRO A 142 8.92 2.74 -10.07
N PHE A 143 10.00 2.84 -10.85
CA PHE A 143 10.22 1.95 -11.99
C PHE A 143 10.40 0.51 -11.53
N ARG A 144 11.27 0.27 -10.54
CA ARG A 144 11.46 -1.07 -9.98
C ARG A 144 10.13 -1.64 -9.48
N ALA A 145 9.42 -0.89 -8.64
CA ALA A 145 8.16 -1.33 -8.06
C ALA A 145 7.09 -1.59 -9.13
N LEU A 146 7.03 -0.80 -10.20
CA LEU A 146 6.16 -1.09 -11.34
C LEU A 146 6.58 -2.35 -12.09
N GLY A 147 7.88 -2.59 -12.24
CA GLY A 147 8.42 -3.84 -12.77
C GLY A 147 8.03 -5.04 -11.94
N ASP A 148 8.28 -4.99 -10.64
CA ASP A 148 7.91 -6.03 -9.67
C ASP A 148 6.40 -6.36 -9.77
N VAL A 149 5.55 -5.35 -9.95
CA VAL A 149 4.11 -5.53 -10.20
C VAL A 149 3.80 -6.31 -11.50
N LEU A 150 4.61 -6.12 -12.55
CA LEU A 150 4.38 -6.67 -13.89
C LEU A 150 5.01 -8.05 -14.12
N ILE A 151 6.16 -8.34 -13.50
CA ILE A 151 6.88 -9.62 -13.68
C ILE A 151 6.96 -10.49 -12.42
N GLY A 152 6.38 -10.02 -11.31
CA GLY A 152 6.40 -10.68 -10.01
C GLY A 152 7.64 -10.36 -9.19
N ASP A 153 7.50 -10.50 -7.87
CA ASP A 153 8.60 -10.35 -6.91
C ASP A 153 9.64 -11.49 -7.08
N GLY A 154 10.89 -11.25 -6.66
CA GLY A 154 11.97 -12.24 -6.69
C GLY A 154 12.82 -12.28 -7.97
N ARG A 155 12.52 -11.42 -8.95
CA ARG A 155 13.39 -11.18 -10.11
C ARG A 155 14.57 -10.26 -9.75
N SER A 156 15.59 -10.22 -10.62
CA SER A 156 16.71 -9.30 -10.42
C SER A 156 16.21 -7.86 -10.45
N ILE A 157 16.83 -7.01 -9.62
CA ILE A 157 16.47 -5.59 -9.50
C ILE A 157 16.52 -4.91 -10.87
N ASP A 158 17.52 -5.23 -11.68
CA ASP A 158 17.71 -4.64 -13.01
C ASP A 158 16.61 -5.05 -13.99
N ALA A 159 16.14 -6.31 -13.93
CA ALA A 159 15.05 -6.78 -14.78
C ALA A 159 13.73 -6.06 -14.43
N ALA A 160 13.40 -5.97 -13.15
CA ALA A 160 12.23 -5.22 -12.69
C ALA A 160 12.32 -3.75 -13.13
N MET A 161 13.46 -3.10 -12.89
CA MET A 161 13.66 -1.72 -13.33
C MET A 161 13.49 -1.54 -14.84
N ALA A 162 14.09 -2.41 -15.66
CA ALA A 162 13.97 -2.33 -17.12
C ALA A 162 12.51 -2.45 -17.58
N VAL A 163 11.75 -3.39 -17.01
CA VAL A 163 10.32 -3.55 -17.32
C VAL A 163 9.52 -2.32 -16.91
N GLY A 164 9.78 -1.76 -15.72
CA GLY A 164 9.13 -0.52 -15.28
C GLY A 164 9.41 0.66 -16.20
N VAL A 165 10.65 0.80 -16.67
CA VAL A 165 11.03 1.85 -17.65
C VAL A 165 10.28 1.65 -18.97
N VAL A 166 10.23 0.42 -19.49
CA VAL A 166 9.49 0.09 -20.72
C VAL A 166 7.99 0.40 -20.57
N ALA A 167 7.41 0.07 -19.42
CA ALA A 167 6.00 0.38 -19.14
C ALA A 167 5.74 1.89 -19.15
N VAL A 168 6.57 2.69 -18.48
CA VAL A 168 6.44 4.16 -18.48
C VAL A 168 6.70 4.74 -19.87
N ALA A 169 7.70 4.26 -20.61
CA ALA A 169 7.95 4.70 -21.98
C ALA A 169 6.75 4.40 -22.89
N THR A 170 6.12 3.23 -22.74
CA THR A 170 4.91 2.86 -23.47
C THR A 170 3.75 3.79 -23.16
N LEU A 171 3.56 4.16 -21.88
CA LEU A 171 2.57 5.15 -21.47
C LEU A 171 2.81 6.49 -22.17
N VAL A 172 4.05 7.00 -22.13
CA VAL A 172 4.43 8.27 -22.77
C VAL A 172 4.19 8.23 -24.28
N ILE A 173 4.62 7.16 -24.96
CA ILE A 173 4.41 6.99 -26.40
C ILE A 173 2.91 6.98 -26.74
N ALA A 174 2.09 6.26 -25.97
CA ALA A 174 0.65 6.25 -26.16
C ALA A 174 0.04 7.66 -26.04
N CYS A 175 0.52 8.47 -25.09
CA CYS A 175 0.12 9.89 -24.97
C CYS A 175 0.42 10.66 -26.25
N LEU A 176 1.67 10.57 -26.73
CA LEU A 176 2.14 11.31 -27.90
C LEU A 176 1.36 10.92 -29.16
N VAL A 177 1.06 9.63 -29.32
CA VAL A 177 0.27 9.12 -30.44
C VAL A 177 -1.17 9.63 -30.38
N TRP A 178 -1.79 9.67 -29.20
CA TRP A 178 -3.16 10.18 -29.05
C TRP A 178 -3.27 11.69 -29.31
N ASP A 179 -2.28 12.45 -28.84
CA ASP A 179 -2.17 13.89 -29.08
C ASP A 179 -2.00 14.18 -30.58
N ALA A 180 -1.06 13.51 -31.23
CA ALA A 180 -0.80 13.68 -32.67
C ALA A 180 -2.02 13.35 -33.56
N ARG A 181 -2.92 12.47 -33.09
CA ARG A 181 -4.16 12.13 -33.79
C ARG A 181 -5.32 13.09 -33.48
N GLY A 182 -5.15 14.05 -32.57
CA GLY A 182 -6.22 14.95 -32.13
C GLY A 182 -7.32 14.21 -31.37
N THR A 183 -7.00 13.09 -30.73
CA THR A 183 -7.98 12.19 -30.10
C THR A 183 -7.98 12.25 -28.57
N LEU A 184 -7.36 13.28 -27.99
CA LEU A 184 -7.35 13.50 -26.55
C LEU A 184 -8.71 14.02 -26.07
N ASP A 185 -9.58 13.09 -25.68
CA ASP A 185 -10.78 13.41 -24.93
C ASP A 185 -10.46 13.63 -23.43
N PRO A 186 -11.36 14.25 -22.65
CA PRO A 186 -11.13 14.49 -21.22
C PRO A 186 -10.86 13.23 -20.40
N VAL A 187 -11.38 12.07 -20.79
CA VAL A 187 -11.19 10.80 -20.07
C VAL A 187 -9.77 10.30 -20.28
N ARG A 188 -9.26 10.34 -21.51
CA ARG A 188 -7.87 9.98 -21.84
C ARG A 188 -6.91 10.88 -21.08
N VAL A 189 -7.12 12.20 -21.07
CA VAL A 189 -6.30 13.12 -20.26
C VAL A 189 -6.38 12.76 -18.78
N GLY A 190 -7.57 12.42 -18.26
CA GLY A 190 -7.74 11.92 -16.90
C GLY A 190 -6.88 10.72 -16.58
N VAL A 191 -6.84 9.73 -17.47
CA VAL A 191 -6.02 8.52 -17.30
C VAL A 191 -4.53 8.85 -17.32
N LEU A 192 -4.09 9.77 -18.18
CA LEU A 192 -2.70 10.22 -18.22
C LEU A 192 -2.31 10.95 -16.94
N VAL A 193 -3.16 11.85 -16.46
CA VAL A 193 -2.97 12.53 -15.17
C VAL A 193 -2.96 11.51 -14.03
N PHE A 194 -3.80 10.48 -14.09
CA PHE A 194 -3.83 9.41 -13.09
C PHE A 194 -2.54 8.60 -13.09
N ALA A 195 -2.00 8.26 -14.26
CA ALA A 195 -0.73 7.54 -14.38
C ALA A 195 0.43 8.40 -13.86
N ALA A 196 0.51 9.67 -14.27
CA ALA A 196 1.53 10.60 -13.80
C ALA A 196 1.45 10.82 -12.28
N ALA A 197 0.24 11.01 -11.74
CA ALA A 197 0.03 11.20 -10.31
C ALA A 197 0.39 9.94 -9.51
N ASN A 198 0.06 8.74 -9.99
CA ASN A 198 0.49 7.48 -9.35
C ASN A 198 2.00 7.26 -9.42
N PHE A 199 2.71 7.91 -10.33
CA PHE A 199 4.17 7.85 -10.37
C PHE A 199 4.81 8.90 -9.45
N VAL A 200 4.32 10.14 -9.49
CA VAL A 200 4.90 11.28 -8.76
C VAL A 200 4.53 11.27 -7.28
N LEU A 201 3.27 10.99 -6.93
CA LEU A 201 2.81 11.08 -5.55
C LEU A 201 3.51 10.10 -4.59
N PRO A 202 3.83 8.84 -4.96
CA PRO A 202 4.64 7.97 -4.11
C PRO A 202 6.05 8.53 -3.83
N VAL A 203 6.66 9.19 -4.81
CA VAL A 203 7.97 9.86 -4.61
C VAL A 203 7.83 11.02 -3.62
N VAL A 204 6.80 11.85 -3.79
CA VAL A 204 6.51 12.94 -2.85
C VAL A 204 6.17 12.39 -1.46
N ALA A 205 5.38 11.31 -1.37
CA ALA A 205 5.02 10.67 -0.11
C ALA A 205 6.27 10.09 0.59
N ARG A 206 7.20 9.48 -0.15
CA ARG A 206 8.49 9.01 0.39
C ARG A 206 9.30 10.17 0.97
N LEU A 207 9.38 11.29 0.26
CA LEU A 207 10.08 12.50 0.72
C LEU A 207 9.47 13.07 2.01
N LEU A 208 8.13 13.15 2.08
CA LEU A 208 7.43 13.80 3.19
C LEU A 208 7.24 12.90 4.42
N THR A 209 7.09 11.58 4.22
CA THR A 209 6.61 10.67 5.26
C THR A 209 7.45 9.42 5.44
N ALA A 210 8.53 9.27 4.66
CA ALA A 210 9.34 8.06 4.63
C ALA A 210 8.56 6.79 4.22
N SER A 211 7.37 6.95 3.63
CA SER A 211 6.56 5.82 3.16
C SER A 211 7.30 5.08 2.05
N ASP A 212 7.43 3.76 2.16
CA ASP A 212 8.15 2.98 1.16
C ASP A 212 7.43 3.00 -0.20
N ILE A 213 8.20 3.00 -1.29
CA ILE A 213 7.68 2.87 -2.65
C ILE A 213 7.84 1.39 -3.03
N SER A 214 6.78 0.62 -2.79
CA SER A 214 6.74 -0.81 -3.07
C SER A 214 5.79 -1.14 -4.22
N SER A 215 5.86 -2.37 -4.71
CA SER A 215 4.92 -2.94 -5.68
C SER A 215 3.47 -2.72 -5.25
N ARG A 216 3.20 -2.84 -3.94
CA ARG A 216 1.91 -2.53 -3.33
C ARG A 216 1.47 -1.12 -3.71
N VAL A 217 2.28 -0.08 -3.45
CA VAL A 217 1.91 1.33 -3.68
C VAL A 217 1.74 1.64 -5.17
N MET A 218 2.51 0.96 -6.02
CA MET A 218 2.47 1.13 -7.47
C MET A 218 1.37 0.31 -8.15
N SER A 219 0.76 -0.68 -7.48
CA SER A 219 -0.27 -1.54 -8.09
C SER A 219 -1.45 -0.80 -8.72
N PRO A 220 -1.90 0.39 -8.24
CA PRO A 220 -2.89 1.20 -8.94
C PRO A 220 -2.49 1.60 -10.37
N MET A 221 -1.20 1.64 -10.71
CA MET A 221 -0.68 1.93 -12.06
C MET A 221 -1.14 0.91 -13.11
N LEU A 222 -1.52 -0.29 -12.66
CA LEU A 222 -2.05 -1.31 -13.54
C LEU A 222 -3.35 -0.85 -14.21
N ILE A 223 -4.20 -0.11 -13.51
CA ILE A 223 -5.53 0.30 -14.03
C ILE A 223 -5.35 1.16 -15.28
N GLN A 224 -4.39 2.08 -15.27
CA GLN A 224 -4.12 2.98 -16.38
C GLN A 224 -3.40 2.23 -17.50
N LEU A 225 -2.44 1.36 -17.20
CA LEU A 225 -1.78 0.52 -18.21
C LEU A 225 -2.79 -0.34 -18.98
N VAL A 226 -3.73 -0.96 -18.27
CA VAL A 226 -4.77 -1.78 -18.91
C VAL A 226 -5.80 -0.94 -19.63
N TYR A 227 -6.22 0.19 -19.06
CA TYR A 227 -7.08 1.12 -19.79
C TYR A 227 -6.40 1.56 -21.09
N ILE A 228 -5.13 1.93 -21.04
CA ILE A 228 -4.36 2.33 -22.20
C ILE A 228 -4.22 1.16 -23.16
N ALA A 229 -3.97 -0.07 -22.71
CA ALA A 229 -3.97 -1.24 -23.60
C ALA A 229 -5.34 -1.47 -24.28
N ALA A 230 -6.44 -1.26 -23.55
CA ALA A 230 -7.80 -1.41 -24.05
C ALA A 230 -8.23 -0.27 -24.98
N VAL A 231 -7.71 0.95 -24.78
CA VAL A 231 -8.09 2.19 -25.48
C VAL A 231 -7.04 2.67 -26.49
N ALA A 232 -5.82 2.13 -26.47
CA ALA A 232 -4.79 2.26 -27.53
C ALA A 232 -5.26 1.71 -28.88
N ASP A 233 -6.51 1.25 -28.89
CA ASP A 233 -7.49 1.54 -29.91
C ASP A 233 -7.53 0.43 -30.95
N ASP A 234 -8.72 0.32 -31.51
CA ASP A 234 -9.20 -0.64 -32.49
C ASP A 234 -8.15 -1.10 -33.52
N ALA A 235 -7.17 -0.28 -33.90
CA ALA A 235 -6.11 -0.64 -34.84
C ALA A 235 -5.25 -1.85 -34.38
N VAL A 236 -4.83 -1.89 -33.11
CA VAL A 236 -3.98 -2.98 -32.59
C VAL A 236 -4.81 -4.25 -32.42
N ILE A 237 -6.01 -4.16 -31.84
CA ILE A 237 -6.91 -5.30 -31.58
C ILE A 237 -7.58 -5.84 -32.86
N ARG A 238 -7.79 -5.00 -33.88
CA ARG A 238 -8.26 -5.45 -35.21
C ARG A 238 -7.15 -6.12 -36.00
N SER A 239 -5.89 -5.73 -35.78
CA SER A 239 -4.77 -6.50 -36.33
C SER A 239 -4.69 -7.87 -35.63
N ARG A 240 -4.58 -8.95 -36.42
CA ARG A 240 -4.30 -10.29 -35.88
C ARG A 240 -3.10 -10.31 -34.92
N PRO A 241 -1.94 -9.68 -35.21
CA PRO A 241 -0.80 -9.71 -34.30
C PRO A 241 -1.08 -8.98 -32.98
N GLY A 242 -1.69 -7.80 -33.01
CA GLY A 242 -1.97 -7.05 -31.79
C GLY A 242 -2.99 -7.73 -30.88
N ARG A 243 -4.00 -8.41 -31.46
CA ARG A 243 -4.91 -9.26 -30.68
C ARG A 243 -4.19 -10.43 -30.03
N ALA A 244 -3.30 -11.10 -30.76
CA ALA A 244 -2.52 -12.22 -30.21
C ALA A 244 -1.62 -11.74 -29.05
N VAL A 245 -0.96 -10.59 -29.19
CA VAL A 245 -0.14 -10.00 -28.12
C VAL A 245 -0.99 -9.65 -26.89
N LEU A 246 -2.15 -9.02 -27.07
CA LEU A 246 -3.04 -8.69 -25.95
C LEU A 246 -3.54 -9.95 -25.24
N VAL A 247 -3.99 -10.96 -26.00
CA VAL A 247 -4.45 -12.24 -25.43
C VAL A 247 -3.30 -12.94 -24.72
N ALA A 248 -2.10 -12.98 -25.29
CA ALA A 248 -0.93 -13.57 -24.66
C ALA A 248 -0.53 -12.83 -23.38
N ALA A 249 -0.56 -11.50 -23.37
CA ALA A 249 -0.26 -10.70 -22.18
C ALA A 249 -1.30 -10.95 -21.07
N VAL A 250 -2.58 -10.94 -21.41
CA VAL A 250 -3.68 -11.22 -20.48
C VAL A 250 -3.61 -12.67 -19.97
N ALA A 251 -3.35 -13.64 -20.84
CA ALA A 251 -3.23 -15.05 -20.47
C ALA A 251 -2.00 -15.31 -19.60
N LEU A 252 -0.84 -14.74 -19.95
CA LEU A 252 0.37 -14.82 -19.14
C LEU A 252 0.12 -14.25 -17.75
N TRP A 253 -0.58 -13.12 -17.68
CA TRP A 253 -0.84 -12.44 -16.42
C TRP A 253 -1.90 -13.14 -15.56
N ALA A 254 -2.95 -13.68 -16.18
CA ALA A 254 -3.92 -14.56 -15.50
C ALA A 254 -3.24 -15.85 -15.02
N TRP A 255 -2.35 -16.43 -15.83
CA TRP A 255 -1.55 -17.60 -15.44
C TRP A 255 -0.63 -17.29 -14.27
N GLN A 256 0.06 -16.14 -14.27
CA GLN A 256 0.84 -15.68 -13.11
C GLN A 256 -0.04 -15.54 -11.86
N GLY A 257 -1.25 -15.00 -12.02
CA GLY A 257 -2.24 -14.90 -10.94
C GLY A 257 -2.61 -16.25 -10.37
N VAL A 258 -2.92 -17.23 -11.22
CA VAL A 258 -3.27 -18.61 -10.81
C VAL A 258 -2.06 -19.33 -10.22
N ALA A 259 -0.88 -19.22 -10.82
CA ALA A 259 0.35 -19.82 -10.32
C ALA A 259 0.66 -19.29 -8.92
N MET A 260 0.62 -17.96 -8.74
CA MET A 260 0.79 -17.36 -7.42
C MET A 260 -0.34 -17.75 -6.47
N ALA A 261 -1.60 -17.85 -6.91
CA ALA A 261 -2.70 -18.31 -6.07
C ALA A 261 -2.52 -19.76 -5.60
N GLY A 262 -1.92 -20.63 -6.42
CA GLY A 262 -1.48 -21.97 -6.02
C GLY A 262 -0.37 -21.93 -4.96
N ASP A 263 0.51 -20.93 -5.04
CA ASP A 263 1.60 -20.69 -4.09
C ASP A 263 1.20 -19.79 -2.90
N VAL A 264 -0.03 -19.24 -2.87
CA VAL A 264 -0.53 -18.36 -1.79
C VAL A 264 -0.44 -18.99 -0.40
N PRO A 265 -0.61 -20.32 -0.20
CA PRO A 265 -0.35 -20.94 1.09
C PRO A 265 1.06 -20.65 1.64
N GLY A 266 2.08 -20.42 0.78
CA GLY A 266 3.42 -19.98 1.17
C GLY A 266 3.69 -18.48 1.01
N TYR A 267 2.93 -17.77 0.17
CA TYR A 267 3.12 -16.32 -0.08
C TYR A 267 2.41 -15.37 0.88
N ALA A 268 1.64 -15.88 1.85
CA ALA A 268 1.22 -15.12 3.04
C ALA A 268 2.45 -14.79 3.93
N SER A 269 3.41 -14.08 3.34
CA SER A 269 4.82 -13.95 3.72
C SER A 269 5.08 -13.09 4.95
N SER A 270 4.07 -12.38 5.48
CA SER A 270 4.17 -11.77 6.81
C SER A 270 3.75 -12.73 7.93
N GLY A 271 3.03 -13.79 7.60
CA GLY A 271 2.48 -14.75 8.56
C GLY A 271 3.05 -16.15 8.44
N ASP A 272 3.73 -16.53 7.35
CA ASP A 272 4.19 -17.91 7.17
C ASP A 272 5.05 -18.36 8.37
N ARG A 273 4.45 -19.29 9.11
CA ARG A 273 4.98 -19.86 10.34
C ARG A 273 6.35 -20.49 10.09
N SER A 274 6.53 -21.09 8.92
CA SER A 274 7.75 -21.79 8.50
C SER A 274 8.92 -20.87 8.16
N LEU A 275 8.66 -19.63 7.72
CA LEU A 275 9.71 -18.71 7.30
C LEU A 275 10.51 -18.11 8.46
N TYR A 276 9.90 -18.01 9.65
CA TYR A 276 10.50 -17.29 10.76
C TYR A 276 10.94 -18.20 11.91
N SER A 277 9.99 -18.82 12.60
CA SER A 277 10.23 -19.78 13.69
C SER A 277 8.90 -20.41 14.13
N PRO A 278 8.52 -21.59 13.60
CA PRO A 278 7.28 -22.27 13.99
C PRO A 278 7.16 -22.53 15.47
N GLN A 279 8.27 -22.95 16.10
CA GLN A 279 8.31 -23.31 17.50
C GLN A 279 8.13 -22.08 18.41
N LEU A 280 8.59 -20.89 17.98
CA LEU A 280 8.35 -19.67 18.74
C LEU A 280 6.88 -19.24 18.66
N TYR A 281 6.22 -19.43 17.51
CA TYR A 281 4.77 -19.21 17.41
C TYR A 281 3.98 -20.18 18.31
N ASP A 282 4.35 -21.45 18.36
CA ASP A 282 3.78 -22.43 19.31
C ASP A 282 4.00 -22.01 20.76
N ALA A 283 5.20 -21.52 21.08
CA ALA A 283 5.50 -21.04 22.42
C ALA A 283 4.61 -19.85 22.80
N VAL A 284 4.31 -18.94 21.87
CA VAL A 284 3.39 -17.81 22.10
C VAL A 284 1.93 -18.29 22.26
N ASP A 285 1.50 -19.32 21.53
CA ASP A 285 0.16 -19.91 21.65
C ASP A 285 -0.10 -20.54 23.03
N THR A 286 0.94 -21.09 23.67
CA THR A 286 0.81 -21.76 24.98
C THR A 286 0.82 -20.81 26.18
N LEU A 287 1.09 -19.52 25.98
CA LEU A 287 1.06 -18.52 27.05
C LEU A 287 -0.35 -18.37 27.65
N SER A 288 -0.45 -17.81 28.86
CA SER A 288 -1.76 -17.43 29.43
C SER A 288 -2.39 -16.26 28.65
N VAL A 289 -3.72 -16.17 28.62
CA VAL A 289 -4.43 -15.06 27.94
C VAL A 289 -4.11 -13.69 28.55
N ASP A 290 -3.71 -13.66 29.82
CA ASP A 290 -3.35 -12.43 30.54
C ASP A 290 -1.88 -12.00 30.30
N THR A 291 -1.08 -12.86 29.65
CA THR A 291 0.31 -12.55 29.32
C THR A 291 0.40 -11.56 28.18
N GLN A 292 1.04 -10.42 28.44
CA GLN A 292 1.36 -9.42 27.44
C GLN A 292 2.52 -9.87 26.56
N VAL A 293 2.26 -9.97 25.25
CA VAL A 293 3.27 -10.33 24.27
C VAL A 293 3.87 -9.08 23.64
N LEU A 294 5.18 -8.93 23.81
CA LEU A 294 6.03 -8.01 23.08
C LEU A 294 6.73 -8.78 21.96
N THR A 295 6.99 -8.16 20.82
CA THR A 295 7.70 -8.84 19.72
C THR A 295 8.36 -7.88 18.74
N ASN A 296 9.38 -8.36 18.02
CA ASN A 296 9.93 -7.70 16.84
C ASN A 296 9.19 -8.10 15.53
N ASN A 297 8.17 -8.96 15.60
CA ASN A 297 7.31 -9.38 14.49
C ASN A 297 5.80 -9.32 14.83
N PRO A 298 5.24 -8.12 15.08
CA PRO A 298 3.87 -8.01 15.60
C PRO A 298 2.82 -8.54 14.63
N TRP A 299 3.05 -8.37 13.32
CA TRP A 299 2.15 -8.89 12.29
C TRP A 299 2.19 -10.41 12.19
N GLY A 300 3.38 -11.02 12.27
CA GLY A 300 3.50 -12.48 12.24
C GLY A 300 2.77 -13.13 13.42
N VAL A 301 2.99 -12.59 14.63
CA VAL A 301 2.32 -13.09 15.84
C VAL A 301 0.81 -12.88 15.76
N TRP A 302 0.34 -11.70 15.33
CA TRP A 302 -1.10 -11.46 15.21
C TRP A 302 -1.77 -12.38 14.19
N TRP A 303 -1.16 -12.59 13.02
CA TRP A 303 -1.73 -13.44 11.98
C TRP A 303 -1.85 -14.91 12.41
N GLN A 304 -0.89 -15.40 13.19
CA GLN A 304 -0.84 -16.80 13.62
C GLN A 304 -1.64 -17.05 14.90
N ASN A 305 -1.45 -16.20 15.91
CA ASN A 305 -1.96 -16.45 17.26
C ASN A 305 -3.27 -15.69 17.53
N ARG A 306 -3.66 -14.71 16.68
CA ARG A 306 -4.80 -13.79 16.90
C ARG A 306 -4.79 -13.09 18.27
N ARG A 307 -3.63 -13.01 18.91
CA ARG A 307 -3.46 -12.35 20.21
C ARG A 307 -3.44 -10.84 20.07
N GLU A 308 -4.29 -10.19 20.86
CA GLU A 308 -4.30 -8.74 21.05
C GLU A 308 -4.30 -8.39 22.54
N PRO A 309 -3.59 -7.34 22.96
CA PRO A 309 -2.67 -6.53 22.16
C PRO A 309 -1.31 -7.22 21.99
N THR A 310 -0.81 -7.32 20.75
CA THR A 310 0.60 -7.66 20.48
C THR A 310 1.36 -6.36 20.26
N LEU A 311 2.33 -6.05 21.11
CA LEU A 311 3.04 -4.77 21.06
C LEU A 311 4.40 -4.89 20.39
N PHE A 312 4.73 -3.91 19.56
CA PHE A 312 6.02 -3.86 18.89
C PHE A 312 7.09 -3.37 19.87
N ALA A 313 8.17 -4.12 20.07
CA ALA A 313 9.20 -3.77 21.05
C ALA A 313 10.60 -4.21 20.58
N PHE A 314 11.63 -3.62 21.21
CA PHE A 314 13.04 -3.96 20.99
C PHE A 314 13.52 -3.85 19.54
N THR A 315 12.79 -3.13 18.69
CA THR A 315 13.22 -2.79 17.34
C THR A 315 13.59 -1.33 17.25
N ARG A 316 14.56 -1.04 16.38
CA ARG A 316 14.81 0.35 15.99
C ARG A 316 13.63 0.83 15.16
N PRO A 317 13.12 2.02 15.45
CA PRO A 317 12.27 2.72 14.52
C PRO A 317 12.76 2.68 13.09
N ARG A 318 11.83 2.44 12.15
CA ARG A 318 12.13 2.51 10.73
C ARG A 318 11.10 3.39 10.03
N ALA A 319 11.63 4.27 9.20
CA ALA A 319 10.90 5.00 8.16
C ALA A 319 9.80 4.13 7.53
N GLY A 320 8.56 4.59 7.60
CA GLY A 320 7.40 3.93 6.97
C GLY A 320 6.64 2.93 7.86
N ASN A 321 7.18 2.54 9.02
CA ASN A 321 6.43 1.71 9.98
C ASN A 321 5.20 2.48 10.50
N SER A 322 4.05 1.80 10.52
CA SER A 322 2.79 2.34 11.06
C SER A 322 2.66 2.20 12.58
N HIS A 323 3.55 1.42 13.21
CA HIS A 323 3.54 1.16 14.64
C HIS A 323 4.82 1.69 15.28
N TYR A 324 4.67 2.40 16.40
CA TYR A 324 5.78 2.83 17.23
C TYR A 324 6.22 1.66 18.11
N PRO A 325 7.54 1.37 18.18
CA PRO A 325 8.05 0.54 19.24
C PRO A 325 7.69 1.15 20.59
N ILE A 326 7.38 0.30 21.57
CA ILE A 326 7.09 0.73 22.94
C ILE A 326 8.23 1.59 23.52
N GLY A 327 7.86 2.63 24.26
CA GLY A 327 8.78 3.47 25.03
C GLY A 327 9.17 2.85 26.37
N GLY A 328 10.22 3.37 27.01
CA GLY A 328 10.75 2.87 28.28
C GLY A 328 9.71 2.84 29.41
N ASP A 329 9.03 3.96 29.65
CA ASP A 329 8.05 4.09 30.74
C ASP A 329 6.91 3.08 30.60
N ARG A 330 6.36 2.93 29.38
CA ARG A 330 5.28 1.97 29.12
C ARG A 330 5.78 0.53 29.19
N LEU A 331 7.02 0.26 28.80
CA LEU A 331 7.62 -1.08 28.95
C LEU A 331 7.77 -1.45 30.43
N LEU A 332 8.27 -0.53 31.25
CA LEU A 332 8.40 -0.72 32.69
C LEU A 332 7.03 -0.96 33.35
N ASP A 333 6.03 -0.15 33.02
CA ASP A 333 4.65 -0.33 33.50
C ASP A 333 4.11 -1.72 33.18
N LEU A 334 4.27 -2.21 31.94
CA LEU A 334 3.87 -3.56 31.58
C LEU A 334 4.61 -4.63 32.40
N ALA A 335 5.93 -4.50 32.54
CA ALA A 335 6.75 -5.45 33.30
C ALA A 335 6.39 -5.48 34.80
N CYS A 336 5.95 -4.36 35.37
CA CYS A 336 5.57 -4.25 36.79
C CYS A 336 4.13 -4.69 37.09
N THR A 337 3.22 -4.62 36.12
CA THR A 337 1.78 -4.79 36.35
C THR A 337 1.22 -6.12 35.90
N ARG A 338 1.87 -6.82 34.97
CA ARG A 338 1.37 -8.07 34.41
C ARG A 338 2.48 -8.97 33.87
N PRO A 339 2.25 -10.29 33.75
CA PRO A 339 3.18 -11.18 33.08
C PRO A 339 3.46 -10.67 31.66
N THR A 340 4.71 -10.37 31.36
CA THR A 340 5.12 -9.80 30.07
C THR A 340 6.25 -10.63 29.51
N VAL A 341 6.14 -10.99 28.23
CA VAL A 341 7.17 -11.76 27.51
C VAL A 341 7.56 -11.05 26.22
N LEU A 342 8.77 -11.32 25.73
CA LEU A 342 9.27 -10.87 24.45
C LEU A 342 9.52 -12.07 23.54
N ALA A 343 8.72 -12.20 22.48
CA ALA A 343 8.96 -13.15 21.39
C ALA A 343 9.88 -12.51 20.34
N TRP A 344 11.15 -12.92 20.34
CA TRP A 344 12.19 -12.38 19.47
C TRP A 344 12.51 -13.33 18.31
N PHE A 345 12.18 -12.92 17.09
CA PHE A 345 12.49 -13.66 15.87
C PHE A 345 13.87 -13.23 15.34
N SER A 346 14.89 -14.08 15.50
CA SER A 346 16.28 -13.77 15.13
C SER A 346 16.55 -13.87 13.63
N SER A 347 15.73 -14.63 12.90
CA SER A 347 15.79 -14.78 11.44
C SER A 347 15.36 -13.53 10.68
N LEU A 348 14.73 -12.56 11.35
CA LEU A 348 14.33 -11.31 10.72
C LEU A 348 15.55 -10.48 10.32
N ARG A 349 15.52 -9.93 9.11
CA ARG A 349 16.60 -9.05 8.60
C ARG A 349 16.85 -7.82 9.50
N ASN A 350 15.83 -7.37 10.24
CA ASN A 350 15.93 -6.27 11.19
C ASN A 350 16.16 -6.70 12.65
N ALA A 351 16.32 -8.00 12.93
CA ALA A 351 16.60 -8.49 14.28
C ALA A 351 17.98 -8.04 14.74
N GLY A 352 19.02 -8.16 13.91
CA GLY A 352 20.39 -7.92 14.39
C GLY A 352 20.84 -9.04 15.32
N ASP A 353 21.79 -8.76 16.19
CA ASP A 353 22.39 -9.75 17.08
C ASP A 353 21.46 -10.08 18.27
N GLY A 354 20.60 -9.14 18.68
CA GLY A 354 19.68 -9.34 19.79
C GLY A 354 18.89 -8.10 20.21
N PRO A 355 17.97 -8.24 21.18
CA PRO A 355 17.20 -7.12 21.72
C PRO A 355 18.08 -5.99 22.30
N ASP A 356 19.22 -6.35 22.89
CA ASP A 356 20.23 -5.48 23.49
C ASP A 356 20.94 -4.60 22.46
N GLU A 357 21.36 -5.16 21.32
CA GLU A 357 21.97 -4.39 20.23
C GLU A 357 20.96 -3.41 19.60
N ARG A 358 19.69 -3.83 19.50
CA ARG A 358 18.65 -3.03 18.85
C ARG A 358 18.13 -1.90 19.72
N ARG A 359 17.90 -2.14 21.00
CA ARG A 359 17.36 -1.18 21.97
C ARG A 359 18.08 -1.30 23.31
N PRO A 360 19.37 -0.88 23.37
CA PRO A 360 20.14 -0.92 24.60
C PRO A 360 19.51 -0.06 25.70
N ASP A 361 18.79 1.00 25.32
CA ASP A 361 18.02 1.86 26.22
C ASP A 361 16.92 1.09 26.96
N LEU A 362 16.25 0.14 26.32
CA LEU A 362 15.19 -0.65 26.96
C LEU A 362 15.75 -1.73 27.88
N VAL A 363 16.87 -2.36 27.50
CA VAL A 363 17.54 -3.39 28.34
C VAL A 363 18.16 -2.79 29.61
N GLN A 364 18.36 -1.48 29.68
CA GLN A 364 18.73 -0.79 30.92
C GLN A 364 17.55 -0.67 31.91
N ILE A 365 16.31 -0.75 31.42
CA ILE A 365 15.09 -0.57 32.23
C ILE A 365 14.52 -1.93 32.67
N VAL A 366 14.60 -2.93 31.80
CA VAL A 366 14.12 -4.29 32.07
C VAL A 366 15.23 -5.33 31.95
N ARG A 367 15.09 -6.43 32.68
CA ARG A 367 15.86 -7.65 32.50
C ARG A 367 15.10 -8.58 31.55
N LEU A 368 15.84 -9.25 30.67
CA LEU A 368 15.32 -10.24 29.74
C LEU A 368 15.86 -11.61 30.14
N ASP A 369 15.02 -12.45 30.73
CA ASP A 369 15.40 -13.81 31.13
C ASP A 369 14.94 -14.80 30.07
N VAL A 370 15.84 -15.64 29.56
CA VAL A 370 15.50 -16.61 28.52
C VAL A 370 14.58 -17.69 29.12
N GLN A 371 13.33 -17.76 28.65
CA GLN A 371 12.41 -18.86 29.00
C GLN A 371 12.60 -20.03 28.05
N GLN A 372 12.72 -19.75 26.75
CA GLN A 372 12.86 -20.79 25.73
C GLN A 372 13.69 -20.27 24.56
N SER A 373 14.67 -21.07 24.13
CA SER A 373 15.42 -20.83 22.89
C SER A 373 15.02 -21.90 21.87
N VAL A 374 14.67 -21.47 20.66
CA VAL A 374 14.26 -22.35 19.56
C VAL A 374 14.99 -21.97 18.27
N GLU A 375 14.85 -22.80 17.24
CA GLU A 375 15.38 -22.45 15.92
C GLU A 375 14.70 -21.18 15.39
N GLY A 376 15.49 -20.18 15.03
CA GLY A 376 15.00 -18.92 14.47
C GLY A 376 14.43 -17.91 15.48
N GLY A 377 14.48 -18.18 16.80
CA GLY A 377 14.02 -17.21 17.79
C GLY A 377 14.17 -17.58 19.26
N VAL A 378 13.86 -16.63 20.13
CA VAL A 378 13.96 -16.76 21.59
C VAL A 378 12.74 -16.11 22.25
N LEU A 379 12.17 -16.79 23.25
CA LEU A 379 11.15 -16.25 24.13
C LEU A 379 11.81 -15.80 25.44
N TYR A 380 11.70 -14.52 25.75
CA TYR A 380 12.19 -13.94 27.00
C TYR A 380 11.04 -13.61 27.94
N GLU A 381 11.25 -13.80 29.23
CA GLU A 381 10.50 -13.12 30.27
C GLU A 381 11.01 -11.69 30.41
N VAL A 382 10.09 -10.74 30.51
CA VAL A 382 10.42 -9.32 30.66
C VAL A 382 10.11 -8.91 32.09
N LEU A 383 11.16 -8.67 32.86
CA LEU A 383 11.07 -8.29 34.26
C LEU A 383 11.62 -6.88 34.47
N PRO A 384 11.08 -6.08 35.40
CA PRO A 384 11.71 -4.82 35.78
C PRO A 384 13.14 -5.08 36.26
N ARG A 385 14.11 -4.28 35.81
CA ARG A 385 15.49 -4.42 36.28
C ARG A 385 15.63 -3.93 37.73
N ASP A 386 14.88 -2.90 38.08
CA ASP A 386 14.77 -2.34 39.42
C ASP A 386 13.32 -2.50 39.92
N LEU A 387 13.13 -3.28 40.98
CA LEU A 387 11.81 -3.53 41.56
C LEU A 387 11.26 -2.30 42.28
N ASP A 388 12.11 -1.42 42.79
CA ASP A 388 11.68 -0.20 43.48
C ASP A 388 11.02 0.77 42.49
N ALA A 389 11.45 0.74 41.22
CA ALA A 389 10.82 1.50 40.14
C ALA A 389 9.36 1.07 39.89
N CYS A 390 8.96 -0.15 40.28
CA CYS A 390 7.55 -0.58 40.19
C CYS A 390 6.66 0.05 41.26
N VAL A 391 7.22 0.52 42.37
CA VAL A 391 6.44 1.17 43.45
C VAL A 391 5.93 2.52 42.98
N THR A 392 6.69 3.26 42.18
CA THR A 392 6.30 4.58 41.64
C THR A 392 5.25 4.51 40.53
N VAL A 393 5.06 3.34 39.91
CA VAL A 393 4.10 3.15 38.81
C VAL A 393 2.70 2.79 39.32
N ARG A 394 2.62 2.21 40.53
CA ARG A 394 1.35 1.89 41.21
C ARG A 394 0.84 3.07 42.01
#